data_AF-A0A950G6L8-F1
#
_entry.id   AF-A0A950G6L8-F1
#
_cell.length_a   1.000
_cell.length_b   1.000
_cell.length_c   1.000
_cell.angle_alpha   90.00
_cell.angle_beta   90.00
_cell.angle_gamma   90.00
#
_symmetry.space_group_name_H-M   'P 1'
#
loop_
_entity.id
_entity.type
_entity.pdbx_description
1 polymer ?
#
loop_
_entity_poly.entity_id
_entity_poly.type
_entity_poly.pdbx_seq_one_letter_code
_entity_poly.pdbx_strand_id
1 'polypeptide(L)'
;MTKLFTRKVAARALSTLALVLIGSTAFAAFAWAEGPWPWEIGMQPPATPVKDRLTAFHDELLVITFLITLFVLGLLLYVIVRFRHERNPVPTRTSHNTVIEMLWTVVPVLILVIIAIPSFKLMYYMDRVPNPDMTIKVTGHQWYWTYEYPDQNGLSFDSNIIPEADLKPDQKRLLDVDNPLVVPVNTVIRVYVTGTDVIHSWFVPPFGVQEYAVVGRLNESWMNVEHPGVYYGQCNQICGINHAFMPIKIEAVSKDDFQRWLGDAKKKFAHKDEGGDALRVAAASAATKAAQSAPAGN
;
A
#
# COMPACT_ATOMS: atom_id res chain seq x y z
N MET A 1 51.34 -39.27 -12.77
CA MET A 1 50.78 -38.61 -11.57
C MET A 1 49.92 -37.37 -11.87
N THR A 2 49.96 -36.81 -13.08
CA THR A 2 49.29 -35.54 -13.42
C THR A 2 47.78 -35.62 -13.67
N LYS A 3 47.26 -36.79 -14.10
CA LYS A 3 45.82 -36.98 -14.40
C LYS A 3 44.93 -37.21 -13.17
N LEU A 4 45.51 -37.59 -12.03
CA LEU A 4 44.75 -37.85 -10.79
C LEU A 4 44.50 -36.55 -9.99
N PHE A 5 45.40 -35.57 -10.13
CA PHE A 5 45.30 -34.28 -9.45
C PHE A 5 44.21 -33.39 -10.06
N THR A 6 44.09 -33.38 -11.39
CA THR A 6 43.07 -32.61 -12.12
C THR A 6 41.64 -33.11 -11.84
N ARG A 7 41.44 -34.42 -11.65
CA ARG A 7 40.13 -34.98 -11.27
C ARG A 7 39.68 -34.59 -9.86
N LYS A 8 40.61 -34.50 -8.89
CA LYS A 8 40.29 -34.10 -7.50
C LYS A 8 39.99 -32.61 -7.37
N VAL A 9 40.64 -31.76 -8.18
CA VAL A 9 40.34 -30.32 -8.24
C VAL A 9 38.99 -30.06 -8.92
N ALA A 10 38.68 -30.75 -10.02
CA ALA A 10 37.38 -30.67 -10.68
C ALA A 10 36.22 -31.15 -9.80
N ALA A 11 36.40 -32.25 -9.05
CA ALA A 11 35.39 -32.75 -8.12
C ALA A 11 35.13 -31.77 -6.96
N ARG A 12 36.18 -31.15 -6.38
CA ARG A 12 36.02 -30.14 -5.33
C ARG A 12 35.37 -28.85 -5.86
N ALA A 13 35.70 -28.42 -7.08
CA ALA A 13 35.08 -27.27 -7.73
C ALA A 13 33.59 -27.49 -8.02
N LEU A 14 33.19 -28.70 -8.45
CA LEU A 14 31.78 -29.05 -8.62
C LEU A 14 31.02 -29.12 -7.29
N SER A 15 31.65 -29.62 -6.23
CA SER A 15 31.04 -29.66 -4.89
C SER A 15 30.84 -28.27 -4.29
N THR A 16 31.78 -27.34 -4.50
CA THR A 16 31.62 -25.94 -4.08
C THR A 16 30.60 -25.17 -4.93
N LEU A 17 30.51 -25.45 -6.23
CA LEU A 17 29.50 -24.84 -7.10
C LEU A 17 28.09 -25.32 -6.77
N ALA A 18 27.93 -26.61 -6.44
CA ALA A 18 26.65 -27.17 -6.00
C ALA A 18 26.21 -26.61 -4.63
N LEU A 19 27.13 -26.37 -3.70
CA LEU A 19 26.80 -25.74 -2.41
C LEU A 19 26.41 -24.27 -2.55
N VAL A 20 27.03 -23.54 -3.50
CA VAL A 20 26.67 -22.15 -3.83
C VAL A 20 25.32 -22.07 -4.56
N LEU A 21 24.99 -23.06 -5.38
CA LEU A 21 23.69 -23.16 -6.07
C LEU A 21 22.53 -23.60 -5.16
N ILE A 22 22.80 -24.40 -4.12
CA ILE A 22 21.78 -24.80 -3.13
C ILE A 22 21.61 -23.71 -2.04
N GLY A 23 22.66 -22.93 -1.75
CA GLY A 23 22.59 -21.78 -0.85
C GLY A 23 21.86 -20.56 -1.44
N SER A 24 21.72 -20.47 -2.76
CA SER A 24 21.05 -19.35 -3.44
C SER A 24 19.54 -19.54 -3.63
N THR A 25 19.01 -20.75 -3.46
CA THR A 25 17.55 -20.99 -3.55
C THR A 25 16.79 -20.64 -2.27
N ALA A 26 17.47 -20.40 -1.15
CA ALA A 26 16.82 -20.04 0.11
C ALA A 26 16.65 -18.52 0.31
N PHE A 27 17.28 -17.68 -0.52
CA PHE A 27 17.18 -16.21 -0.43
C PHE A 27 16.37 -15.56 -1.55
N ALA A 28 15.78 -16.36 -2.46
CA ALA A 28 15.08 -15.85 -3.64
C ALA A 28 13.56 -15.63 -3.46
N ALA A 29 13.03 -15.76 -2.23
CA ALA A 29 11.58 -15.76 -2.02
C ALA A 29 10.92 -14.37 -1.86
N PHE A 30 11.68 -13.28 -1.76
CA PHE A 30 11.13 -11.93 -1.58
C PHE A 30 11.79 -10.89 -2.51
N ALA A 31 11.85 -11.18 -3.81
CA ALA A 31 12.34 -10.20 -4.79
C ALA A 31 11.44 -8.95 -4.93
N TRP A 32 10.20 -9.01 -4.42
CA TRP A 32 9.20 -7.94 -4.44
C TRP A 32 8.87 -7.45 -3.02
N ALA A 33 9.89 -7.16 -2.22
CA ALA A 33 9.70 -6.42 -0.96
C ALA A 33 9.52 -4.94 -1.28
N GLU A 34 8.27 -4.48 -1.40
CA GLU A 34 7.94 -3.13 -1.83
C GLU A 34 7.55 -2.27 -0.63
N GLY A 35 8.52 -1.50 -0.17
CA GLY A 35 8.33 -0.38 0.75
C GLY A 35 8.81 0.92 0.10
N PRO A 36 8.58 2.07 0.74
CA PRO A 36 9.08 3.34 0.24
C PRO A 36 10.62 3.35 0.21
N TRP A 37 11.20 3.90 -0.86
CA TRP A 37 12.64 4.04 -1.02
C TRP A 37 13.09 5.47 -0.71
N PRO A 38 14.26 5.67 -0.06
CA PRO A 38 14.81 7.00 0.12
C PRO A 38 15.01 7.71 -1.22
N TRP A 39 14.54 8.95 -1.31
CA TRP A 39 14.63 9.79 -2.53
C TRP A 39 13.79 9.29 -3.72
N GLU A 40 12.84 8.40 -3.49
CA GLU A 40 11.85 8.03 -4.51
C GLU A 40 10.95 9.23 -4.84
N ILE A 41 10.76 9.48 -6.14
CA ILE A 41 9.93 10.59 -6.67
C ILE A 41 8.66 10.10 -7.38
N GLY A 42 8.56 8.79 -7.60
CA GLY A 42 7.43 8.14 -8.26
C GLY A 42 6.47 7.49 -7.27
N MET A 43 5.48 6.79 -7.81
CA MET A 43 4.66 5.87 -7.03
C MET A 43 5.42 4.58 -6.77
N GLN A 44 5.11 3.92 -5.65
CA GLN A 44 5.53 2.53 -5.43
C GLN A 44 5.06 1.65 -6.61
N PRO A 45 5.84 0.61 -6.97
CA PRO A 45 5.51 -0.23 -8.11
C PRO A 45 4.14 -0.93 -7.93
N PRO A 46 3.47 -1.28 -9.04
CA PRO A 46 2.21 -1.99 -8.99
C PRO A 46 2.41 -3.47 -8.66
N ALA A 47 1.67 -3.96 -7.66
CA ALA A 47 1.60 -5.39 -7.33
C ALA A 47 0.23 -6.02 -7.64
N THR A 48 -0.72 -5.21 -8.13
CA THR A 48 -2.08 -5.63 -8.50
C THR A 48 -2.51 -5.00 -9.84
N PRO A 49 -3.48 -5.61 -10.55
CA PRO A 49 -4.06 -5.03 -11.77
C PRO A 49 -4.72 -3.66 -11.55
N VAL A 50 -5.24 -3.40 -10.34
CA VAL A 50 -5.81 -2.11 -9.97
C VAL A 50 -4.73 -1.05 -9.93
N LYS A 51 -3.62 -1.32 -9.23
CA LYS A 51 -2.52 -0.36 -9.10
C LYS A 51 -1.84 -0.08 -10.44
N ASP A 52 -1.69 -1.09 -11.28
CA ASP A 52 -1.13 -0.92 -12.63
C ASP A 52 -1.92 0.11 -13.45
N ARG A 53 -3.25 -0.06 -13.53
CA ARG A 53 -4.12 0.89 -14.24
C ARG A 53 -4.18 2.27 -13.58
N LEU A 54 -4.09 2.33 -12.26
CA LEU A 54 -4.05 3.60 -11.53
C LEU A 54 -2.77 4.38 -11.84
N THR A 55 -1.62 3.70 -11.88
CA THR A 55 -0.34 4.30 -12.24
C THR A 55 -0.34 4.75 -13.71
N ALA A 56 -0.86 3.94 -14.63
CA ALA A 56 -1.00 4.32 -16.04
C ALA A 56 -1.87 5.58 -16.22
N PHE A 57 -3.04 5.62 -15.56
CA PHE A 57 -3.92 6.79 -15.61
C PHE A 57 -3.29 8.03 -14.96
N HIS A 58 -2.56 7.86 -13.86
CA HIS A 58 -1.79 8.93 -13.24
C HIS A 58 -0.76 9.53 -14.23
N ASP A 59 0.00 8.68 -14.92
CA ASP A 59 1.04 9.14 -15.83
C ASP A 59 0.45 9.87 -17.05
N GLU A 60 -0.69 9.42 -17.58
CA GLU A 60 -1.46 10.13 -18.60
C GLU A 60 -1.89 11.53 -18.12
N LEU A 61 -2.43 11.64 -16.90
CA LEU A 61 -2.81 12.91 -16.30
C LEU A 61 -1.61 13.83 -16.07
N LEU A 62 -0.49 13.28 -15.65
CA LEU A 62 0.74 14.03 -15.42
C LEU A 62 1.24 14.68 -16.72
N VAL A 63 1.21 13.95 -17.84
CA VAL A 63 1.57 14.53 -19.15
C VAL A 63 0.64 15.68 -19.54
N ILE A 64 -0.68 15.50 -19.40
CA ILE A 64 -1.65 16.55 -19.74
C ILE A 64 -1.44 17.81 -18.88
N THR A 65 -1.35 17.64 -17.57
CA THR A 65 -1.17 18.76 -16.63
C THR A 65 0.19 19.44 -16.80
N PHE A 66 1.24 18.68 -17.09
CA PHE A 66 2.57 19.21 -17.42
C PHE A 66 2.53 20.09 -18.69
N LEU A 67 1.88 19.65 -19.76
CA LEU A 67 1.76 20.42 -21.01
C LEU A 67 0.96 21.72 -20.81
N ILE A 68 -0.14 21.67 -20.05
CA ILE A 68 -0.92 22.87 -19.69
C ILE A 68 -0.06 23.84 -18.88
N THR A 69 0.68 23.32 -17.90
CA THR A 69 1.57 24.12 -17.05
C THR A 69 2.65 24.80 -17.88
N LEU A 70 3.28 24.08 -18.81
CA LEU A 70 4.28 24.63 -19.72
C LEU A 70 3.69 25.70 -20.65
N PHE A 71 2.48 25.50 -21.15
CA PHE A 71 1.77 26.49 -21.97
C PHE A 71 1.51 27.79 -21.19
N VAL A 72 0.96 27.68 -19.98
CA VAL A 72 0.71 28.84 -19.11
C VAL A 72 2.02 29.54 -18.75
N LEU A 73 3.05 28.78 -18.37
CA LEU A 73 4.38 29.32 -18.08
C LEU A 73 4.97 30.05 -19.30
N GLY A 74 4.84 29.48 -20.49
CA GLY A 74 5.29 30.10 -21.74
C GLY A 74 4.59 31.43 -22.02
N LEU A 75 3.26 31.50 -21.83
CA LEU A 75 2.51 32.75 -21.95
C LEU A 75 2.95 33.79 -20.91
N LEU A 76 3.15 33.39 -19.65
CA LEU A 76 3.63 34.29 -18.60
C LEU A 76 5.02 34.84 -18.92
N LEU A 77 5.96 33.98 -19.31
CA LEU A 77 7.30 34.39 -19.74
C LEU A 77 7.24 35.33 -20.95
N TYR A 78 6.39 35.02 -21.93
CA TYR A 78 6.16 35.90 -23.07
C TYR A 78 5.65 37.28 -22.61
N VAL A 79 4.67 37.33 -21.71
CA VAL A 79 4.13 38.59 -21.19
C VAL A 79 5.21 39.39 -20.45
N ILE A 80 5.98 38.75 -19.58
CA ILE A 80 7.09 39.36 -18.83
C ILE A 80 8.11 39.99 -19.78
N VAL A 81 8.52 39.27 -20.84
CA VAL A 81 9.56 39.75 -21.75
C VAL A 81 9.03 40.78 -22.75
N ARG A 82 7.84 40.56 -23.31
CA ARG A 82 7.29 41.35 -24.42
C ARG A 82 6.57 42.61 -23.96
N PHE A 83 5.83 42.55 -22.86
CA PHE A 83 4.93 43.62 -22.40
C PHE A 83 5.46 44.37 -21.17
N ARG A 84 6.73 44.19 -20.78
CA ARG A 84 7.38 45.04 -19.77
C ARG A 84 7.38 46.52 -20.19
N HIS A 85 7.37 47.41 -19.20
CA HIS A 85 7.25 48.87 -19.38
C HIS A 85 8.21 49.45 -20.44
N GLU A 86 9.47 49.03 -20.43
CA GLU A 86 10.47 49.51 -21.41
C GLU A 86 10.15 49.14 -22.87
N ARG A 87 9.54 47.96 -23.10
CA ARG A 87 9.25 47.43 -24.45
C ARG A 87 7.81 47.67 -24.90
N ASN A 88 6.94 48.07 -23.98
CA ASN A 88 5.54 48.36 -24.25
C ASN A 88 5.06 49.55 -23.40
N PRO A 89 5.56 50.78 -23.66
CA PRO A 89 5.27 51.96 -22.83
C PRO A 89 3.82 52.45 -22.95
N VAL A 90 3.14 52.15 -24.06
CA VAL A 90 1.72 52.51 -24.27
C VAL A 90 0.91 51.21 -24.36
N PRO A 91 0.17 50.81 -23.30
CA PRO A 91 -0.62 49.60 -23.32
C PRO A 91 -1.86 49.74 -24.22
N THR A 92 -2.29 48.62 -24.79
CA THR A 92 -3.59 48.50 -25.46
C THR A 92 -4.74 48.69 -24.46
N ARG A 93 -5.89 49.17 -24.94
CA ARG A 93 -7.15 49.34 -24.18
C ARG A 93 -8.20 48.27 -24.47
N THR A 94 -7.85 47.22 -25.23
CA THR A 94 -8.75 46.10 -25.51
C THR A 94 -9.13 45.40 -24.21
N SER A 95 -10.43 45.28 -23.93
CA SER A 95 -10.93 44.70 -22.67
C SER A 95 -11.51 43.30 -22.80
N HIS A 96 -11.95 42.88 -24.00
CA HIS A 96 -12.59 41.59 -24.22
C HIS A 96 -12.38 41.11 -25.66
N ASN A 97 -12.51 39.80 -25.87
CA ASN A 97 -12.53 39.17 -27.18
C ASN A 97 -13.33 37.86 -27.07
N THR A 98 -14.57 37.91 -27.53
CA THR A 98 -15.53 36.79 -27.44
C THR A 98 -15.01 35.50 -28.09
N VAL A 99 -14.22 35.60 -29.17
CA VAL A 99 -13.69 34.42 -29.86
C VAL A 99 -12.65 33.72 -28.97
N ILE A 100 -11.72 34.47 -28.38
CA ILE A 100 -10.71 33.90 -27.48
C ILE A 100 -11.37 33.38 -26.20
N GLU A 101 -12.36 34.11 -25.68
CA GLU A 101 -13.18 33.70 -24.52
C GLU A 101 -13.87 32.35 -24.75
N MET A 102 -14.46 32.17 -25.92
CA MET A 102 -15.05 30.89 -26.33
C MET A 102 -14.00 29.79 -26.41
N LEU A 103 -12.84 30.05 -27.02
CA LEU A 103 -11.78 29.06 -27.19
C LEU A 103 -11.25 28.55 -25.85
N TRP A 104 -10.88 29.44 -24.92
CA TRP A 104 -10.38 29.00 -23.61
C TRP A 104 -11.45 28.40 -22.71
N THR A 105 -12.74 28.50 -23.07
CA THR A 105 -13.83 27.85 -22.34
C THR A 105 -14.09 26.46 -22.89
N VAL A 106 -14.18 26.33 -24.22
CA VAL A 106 -14.46 25.07 -24.90
C VAL A 106 -13.28 24.10 -24.81
N VAL A 107 -12.04 24.58 -24.99
CA VAL A 107 -10.85 23.71 -24.99
C VAL A 107 -10.68 22.97 -23.64
N PRO A 108 -10.72 23.63 -22.47
CA PRO A 108 -10.67 22.92 -21.19
C PRO A 108 -11.81 21.93 -20.99
N VAL A 109 -13.04 22.26 -21.43
CA VAL A 109 -14.17 21.32 -21.36
C VAL A 109 -13.88 20.04 -22.16
N LEU A 110 -13.33 20.17 -23.38
CA LEU A 110 -12.95 19.01 -24.18
C LEU A 110 -11.82 18.19 -23.54
N ILE A 111 -10.81 18.84 -22.94
CA ILE A 111 -9.74 18.16 -22.20
C ILE A 111 -10.33 17.35 -21.03
N LEU A 112 -11.25 17.93 -20.27
CA LEU A 112 -11.91 17.24 -19.16
C LEU A 112 -12.72 16.03 -19.62
N VAL A 113 -13.41 16.11 -20.76
CA VAL A 113 -14.14 14.96 -21.34
C VAL A 113 -13.18 13.82 -21.70
N ILE A 114 -12.02 14.14 -22.29
CA ILE A 114 -10.99 13.14 -22.63
C ILE A 114 -10.47 12.45 -21.37
N ILE A 115 -10.24 13.20 -20.28
CA ILE A 115 -9.81 12.67 -18.98
C ILE A 115 -10.89 11.81 -18.31
N ALA A 116 -12.16 12.23 -18.38
CA ALA A 116 -13.25 11.60 -17.66
C ALA A 116 -13.54 10.16 -18.13
N ILE A 117 -13.40 9.89 -19.43
CA ILE A 117 -13.72 8.56 -20.01
C ILE A 117 -12.86 7.43 -19.41
N PRO A 118 -11.51 7.47 -19.44
CA PRO A 118 -10.68 6.44 -18.82
C PRO A 118 -10.83 6.43 -17.29
N SER A 119 -11.01 7.61 -16.66
CA SER A 119 -11.25 7.73 -15.22
C SER A 119 -12.46 6.91 -14.75
N PHE A 120 -13.62 7.08 -15.39
CA PHE A 120 -14.81 6.32 -15.02
C PHE A 120 -14.67 4.82 -15.28
N LYS A 121 -13.99 4.41 -16.36
CA LYS A 121 -13.71 2.99 -16.63
C LYS A 121 -12.86 2.37 -15.52
N LEU A 122 -11.83 3.07 -15.06
CA LEU A 122 -10.99 2.62 -13.95
C LEU A 122 -11.78 2.56 -12.65
N MET A 123 -12.57 3.60 -12.34
CA MET A 123 -13.43 3.63 -11.15
C MET A 123 -14.37 2.42 -11.08
N TYR A 124 -15.06 2.09 -12.18
CA TYR A 124 -15.93 0.91 -12.22
C TYR A 124 -15.18 -0.41 -12.11
N TYR A 125 -13.93 -0.48 -12.57
CA TYR A 125 -13.10 -1.66 -12.44
C TYR A 125 -12.64 -1.88 -11.00
N MET A 126 -12.33 -0.80 -10.28
CA MET A 126 -11.95 -0.85 -8.87
C MET A 126 -13.14 -1.22 -7.97
N ASP A 127 -14.32 -0.66 -8.26
CA ASP A 127 -15.52 -0.83 -7.44
C ASP A 127 -16.17 -2.22 -7.58
N ARG A 128 -16.07 -2.84 -8.76
CA ARG A 128 -16.67 -4.16 -9.00
C ARG A 128 -15.72 -5.28 -8.60
N VAL A 129 -16.00 -5.90 -7.46
CA VAL A 129 -15.34 -7.13 -7.04
C VAL A 129 -15.61 -8.26 -8.05
N PRO A 130 -14.58 -8.80 -8.73
CA PRO A 130 -14.74 -9.99 -9.56
C PRO A 130 -15.10 -11.20 -8.69
N ASN A 131 -15.58 -12.30 -9.28
CA ASN A 131 -15.91 -13.53 -8.53
C ASN A 131 -14.77 -13.90 -7.55
N PRO A 132 -14.96 -13.73 -6.23
CA PRO A 132 -13.86 -13.85 -5.28
C PRO A 132 -13.57 -15.31 -4.96
N ASP A 133 -12.29 -15.66 -4.93
CA ASP A 133 -11.81 -16.98 -4.52
C ASP A 133 -11.67 -17.09 -2.99
N MET A 134 -11.48 -15.95 -2.32
CA MET A 134 -11.28 -15.85 -0.87
C MET A 134 -11.79 -14.52 -0.34
N THR A 135 -12.23 -14.51 0.92
CA THR A 135 -12.65 -13.33 1.66
C THR A 135 -11.73 -13.09 2.85
N ILE A 136 -11.34 -11.83 3.04
CA ILE A 136 -10.67 -11.34 4.23
C ILE A 136 -11.50 -10.19 4.80
N LYS A 137 -11.68 -10.19 6.11
CA LYS A 137 -12.27 -9.05 6.81
C LYS A 137 -11.19 -8.38 7.65
N VAL A 138 -11.10 -7.07 7.49
CA VAL A 138 -10.17 -6.18 8.17
C VAL A 138 -10.99 -5.31 9.13
N THR A 139 -10.59 -5.33 10.39
CA THR A 139 -11.19 -4.48 11.42
C THR A 139 -10.14 -3.52 11.98
N GLY A 140 -10.41 -2.21 11.90
CA GLY A 140 -9.57 -1.16 12.48
C GLY A 140 -9.91 -0.89 13.95
N HIS A 141 -8.89 -0.85 14.79
CA HIS A 141 -8.94 -0.55 16.21
C HIS A 141 -7.95 0.56 16.57
N GLN A 142 -8.16 1.28 17.67
CA GLN A 142 -7.13 2.14 18.28
C GLN A 142 -6.11 1.28 19.04
N TRP A 143 -4.87 1.08 18.57
CA TRP A 143 -4.27 1.43 17.28
C TRP A 143 -3.58 0.20 16.70
N TYR A 144 -4.38 -0.70 16.11
CA TYR A 144 -3.96 -1.95 15.49
C TYR A 144 -5.03 -2.45 14.51
N TRP A 145 -4.71 -3.51 13.77
CA TRP A 145 -5.65 -4.14 12.82
C TRP A 145 -5.93 -5.58 13.24
N THR A 146 -7.18 -6.02 13.13
CA THR A 146 -7.55 -7.43 13.25
C THR A 146 -7.91 -7.96 11.87
N TYR A 147 -7.39 -9.15 11.55
CA TYR A 147 -7.65 -9.84 10.30
C TYR A 147 -8.42 -11.13 10.56
N GLU A 148 -9.56 -11.28 9.89
CA GLU A 148 -10.39 -12.48 9.92
C GLU A 148 -10.41 -13.13 8.53
N TYR A 149 -10.33 -14.46 8.48
CA TYR A 149 -10.47 -15.28 7.27
C TYR A 149 -11.74 -16.14 7.42
N PRO A 150 -12.92 -15.60 7.06
CA PRO A 150 -14.20 -16.28 7.29
C PRO A 150 -14.28 -17.64 6.59
N ASP A 151 -13.72 -17.72 5.38
CA ASP A 151 -13.70 -18.93 4.56
C ASP A 151 -12.74 -20.02 5.11
N GLN A 152 -11.91 -19.68 6.10
CA GLN A 152 -10.88 -20.55 6.67
C GLN A 152 -11.16 -20.91 8.14
N ASN A 153 -12.40 -21.33 8.42
CA ASN A 153 -12.91 -21.65 9.77
C ASN A 153 -12.90 -20.45 10.73
N GLY A 154 -13.03 -19.22 10.21
CA GLY A 154 -13.05 -18.02 11.04
C GLY A 154 -11.74 -17.73 11.76
N LEU A 155 -10.59 -18.14 11.19
CA LEU A 155 -9.27 -17.77 11.69
C LEU A 155 -9.20 -16.25 11.88
N SER A 156 -8.81 -15.81 13.08
CA SER A 156 -8.73 -14.40 13.45
C SER A 156 -7.48 -14.10 14.26
N PHE A 157 -6.83 -12.97 14.01
CA PHE A 157 -5.68 -12.52 14.79
C PHE A 157 -5.48 -11.01 14.71
N ASP A 158 -4.83 -10.46 15.75
CA ASP A 158 -4.46 -9.05 15.85
C ASP A 158 -3.05 -8.83 15.28
N SER A 159 -2.85 -7.68 14.64
CA SER A 159 -1.60 -7.23 14.03
C SER A 159 -1.18 -5.89 14.63
N ASN A 160 -0.14 -5.91 15.45
CA ASN A 160 0.41 -4.76 16.15
C ASN A 160 1.77 -4.37 15.57
N ILE A 161 2.09 -3.08 15.62
CA ILE A 161 3.44 -2.58 15.30
C ILE A 161 4.49 -3.21 16.22
N ILE A 162 5.65 -3.55 15.66
CA ILE A 162 6.82 -3.94 16.46
C ILE A 162 7.46 -2.66 17.06
N PRO A 163 7.62 -2.56 18.40
CA PRO A 163 8.33 -1.45 19.02
C PRO A 163 9.78 -1.35 18.54
N GLU A 164 10.31 -0.14 18.46
CA GLU A 164 11.67 0.09 17.94
C GLU A 164 12.76 -0.67 18.72
N ALA A 165 12.56 -0.88 20.02
CA ALA A 165 13.47 -1.65 20.87
C ALA A 165 13.51 -3.16 20.52
N ASP A 166 12.46 -3.68 19.90
CA ASP A 166 12.31 -5.10 19.55
C ASP A 166 12.55 -5.37 18.06
N LEU A 167 12.86 -4.34 17.27
CA LEU A 167 13.11 -4.48 15.82
C LEU A 167 14.39 -5.28 15.56
N LYS A 168 14.25 -6.28 14.68
CA LYS A 168 15.39 -7.01 14.13
C LYS A 168 16.06 -6.23 12.99
N PRO A 169 17.33 -6.49 12.66
CA PRO A 169 18.07 -5.76 11.63
C PRO A 169 17.43 -5.76 10.23
N ASP A 170 16.61 -6.76 9.91
CA ASP A 170 15.90 -6.94 8.64
C ASP A 170 14.51 -6.27 8.62
N GLN A 171 14.04 -5.77 9.77
CA GLN A 171 12.71 -5.18 9.91
C GLN A 171 12.74 -3.65 9.75
N LYS A 172 11.64 -3.12 9.20
CA LYS A 172 11.44 -1.70 8.94
C LYS A 172 10.69 -1.03 10.08
N ARG A 173 11.31 -0.01 10.65
CA ARG A 173 10.71 0.89 11.64
C ARG A 173 9.40 1.48 11.11
N LEU A 174 8.36 1.49 11.95
CA LEU A 174 7.00 1.98 11.64
C LEU A 174 6.21 1.19 10.58
N LEU A 175 6.74 0.07 10.07
CA LEU A 175 6.09 -0.70 9.00
C LEU A 175 5.93 -2.17 9.35
N ASP A 176 6.92 -2.78 10.03
CA ASP A 176 6.83 -4.18 10.44
C ASP A 176 5.90 -4.39 11.66
N VAL A 177 5.22 -5.54 11.63
CA VAL A 177 4.21 -5.96 12.61
C VAL A 177 4.52 -7.35 13.15
N ASP A 178 3.93 -7.70 14.28
CA ASP A 178 4.05 -9.01 14.92
C ASP A 178 3.40 -10.15 14.10
N ASN A 179 2.23 -9.91 13.51
CA ASN A 179 1.44 -10.88 12.74
C ASN A 179 1.01 -10.27 11.39
N PRO A 180 1.76 -10.52 10.29
CA PRO A 180 1.39 -10.01 8.98
C PRO A 180 0.13 -10.70 8.43
N LEU A 181 -0.61 -9.98 7.57
CA LEU A 181 -1.66 -10.58 6.76
C LEU A 181 -1.00 -11.44 5.67
N VAL A 182 -1.36 -12.72 5.56
CA VAL A 182 -0.76 -13.61 4.55
C VAL A 182 -1.78 -13.93 3.49
N VAL A 183 -1.40 -13.77 2.22
CA VAL A 183 -2.31 -13.95 1.08
C VAL A 183 -1.67 -14.82 -0.01
N PRO A 184 -2.43 -15.69 -0.67
CA PRO A 184 -1.93 -16.40 -1.85
C PRO A 184 -1.90 -15.46 -3.05
N VAL A 185 -0.81 -15.52 -3.82
CA VAL A 185 -0.73 -14.82 -5.12
C VAL A 185 -1.73 -15.39 -6.13
N ASN A 186 -2.06 -14.60 -7.16
CA ASN A 186 -2.96 -14.99 -8.26
C ASN A 186 -4.30 -15.56 -7.76
N THR A 187 -4.91 -14.82 -6.84
CA THR A 187 -6.16 -15.16 -6.16
C THR A 187 -6.97 -13.89 -6.02
N VAL A 188 -8.23 -13.90 -6.45
CA VAL A 188 -9.12 -12.75 -6.29
C VAL A 188 -9.62 -12.74 -4.85
N ILE A 189 -9.15 -11.78 -4.08
CA ILE A 189 -9.47 -11.64 -2.66
C ILE A 189 -10.45 -10.48 -2.50
N ARG A 190 -11.64 -10.80 -2.01
CA ARG A 190 -12.58 -9.79 -1.52
C ARG A 190 -12.13 -9.33 -0.14
N VAL A 191 -12.06 -8.02 0.04
CA VAL A 191 -11.65 -7.40 1.29
C VAL A 191 -12.82 -6.61 1.87
N TYR A 192 -13.29 -7.03 3.02
CA TYR A 192 -14.23 -6.23 3.81
C TYR A 192 -13.46 -5.38 4.82
N VAL A 193 -13.85 -4.12 4.98
CA VAL A 193 -13.18 -3.18 5.88
C VAL A 193 -14.22 -2.50 6.78
N THR A 194 -13.99 -2.52 8.09
CA THR A 194 -14.84 -1.89 9.12
C THR A 194 -13.99 -1.40 10.30
N GLY A 195 -14.55 -0.56 11.17
CA GLY A 195 -13.92 -0.14 12.43
C GLY A 195 -14.75 -0.50 13.66
N THR A 196 -14.15 -0.45 14.86
CA THR A 196 -14.87 -0.65 16.13
C THR A 196 -14.99 0.60 17.01
N ASP A 197 -14.10 1.57 16.85
CA ASP A 197 -13.99 2.73 17.75
C ASP A 197 -14.15 4.06 17.01
N VAL A 198 -13.14 4.44 16.22
CA VAL A 198 -13.10 5.63 15.38
C VAL A 198 -12.93 5.23 13.91
N ILE A 199 -12.94 6.22 13.02
CA ILE A 199 -12.71 5.97 11.61
C ILE A 199 -11.21 5.75 11.38
N HIS A 200 -10.88 4.66 10.70
CA HIS A 200 -9.53 4.38 10.17
C HIS A 200 -9.60 4.28 8.64
N SER A 201 -8.46 4.08 7.99
CA SER A 201 -8.40 3.81 6.55
C SER A 201 -7.35 2.77 6.27
N TRP A 202 -7.75 1.62 5.72
CA TRP A 202 -6.85 0.55 5.36
C TRP A 202 -6.28 0.85 3.97
N PHE A 203 -5.03 1.32 3.95
CA PHE A 203 -4.37 1.79 2.73
C PHE A 203 -3.09 1.01 2.45
N VAL A 204 -3.06 0.36 1.29
CA VAL A 204 -1.91 -0.41 0.79
C VAL A 204 -1.52 0.14 -0.58
N PRO A 205 -0.54 1.06 -0.65
CA PRO A 205 -0.21 1.76 -1.89
C PRO A 205 0.18 0.85 -3.07
N PRO A 206 0.98 -0.23 -2.91
CA PRO A 206 1.32 -1.13 -4.03
C PRO A 206 0.11 -1.87 -4.60
N PHE A 207 -0.99 -1.95 -3.84
CA PHE A 207 -2.21 -2.61 -4.28
C PHE A 207 -3.21 -1.64 -4.89
N GLY A 208 -3.01 -0.32 -4.74
CA GLY A 208 -3.98 0.68 -5.16
C GLY A 208 -5.31 0.56 -4.40
N VAL A 209 -5.29 -0.05 -3.21
CA VAL A 209 -6.46 -0.24 -2.35
C VAL A 209 -6.38 0.72 -1.18
N GLN A 210 -7.41 1.55 -1.05
CA GLN A 210 -7.66 2.40 0.10
C GLN A 210 -9.14 2.33 0.44
N GLU A 211 -9.47 1.83 1.62
CA GLU A 211 -10.88 1.75 2.04
C GLU A 211 -11.04 2.22 3.48
N TYR A 212 -12.10 3.00 3.73
CA TYR A 212 -12.36 3.51 5.07
C TYR A 212 -12.91 2.40 5.97
N ALA A 213 -12.36 2.28 7.17
CA ALA A 213 -12.89 1.46 8.25
C ALA A 213 -13.85 2.34 9.07
N VAL A 214 -15.13 2.31 8.72
CA VAL A 214 -16.18 3.11 9.36
C VAL A 214 -16.97 2.25 10.36
N VAL A 215 -17.14 2.73 11.58
CA VAL A 215 -17.93 2.03 12.60
C VAL A 215 -19.38 1.89 12.13
N GLY A 216 -19.92 0.67 12.19
CA GLY A 216 -21.30 0.37 11.79
C GLY A 216 -21.53 0.25 10.28
N ARG A 217 -20.47 0.22 9.45
CA ARG A 217 -20.55 -0.07 8.02
C ARG A 217 -19.50 -1.09 7.62
N LEU A 218 -19.88 -2.02 6.74
CA LEU A 218 -18.97 -2.94 6.10
C LEU A 218 -18.70 -2.44 4.69
N ASN A 219 -17.56 -1.80 4.48
CA ASN A 219 -17.12 -1.39 3.15
C ASN A 219 -16.45 -2.58 2.46
N GLU A 220 -16.49 -2.59 1.13
CA GLU A 220 -16.01 -3.71 0.31
C GLU A 220 -15.03 -3.19 -0.73
N SER A 221 -13.93 -3.92 -0.90
CA SER A 221 -12.94 -3.72 -1.96
C SER A 221 -12.40 -5.08 -2.41
N TRP A 222 -11.43 -5.09 -3.31
CA TRP A 222 -10.78 -6.32 -3.74
C TRP A 222 -9.32 -6.12 -4.10
N MET A 223 -8.56 -7.22 -4.03
CA MET A 223 -7.16 -7.26 -4.46
C MET A 223 -6.85 -8.59 -5.13
N ASN A 224 -5.89 -8.57 -6.06
CA ASN A 224 -5.28 -9.77 -6.62
C ASN A 224 -3.79 -9.49 -6.78
N VAL A 225 -2.97 -10.11 -5.93
CA VAL A 225 -1.52 -9.87 -5.88
C VAL A 225 -0.83 -10.80 -6.86
N GLU A 226 -0.08 -10.25 -7.81
CA GLU A 226 0.47 -11.03 -8.94
C GLU A 226 1.81 -11.70 -8.60
N HIS A 227 2.55 -11.14 -7.64
CA HIS A 227 3.91 -11.54 -7.32
C HIS A 227 4.13 -11.83 -5.82
N PRO A 228 4.85 -12.91 -5.47
CA PRO A 228 5.22 -13.17 -4.08
C PRO A 228 6.13 -12.06 -3.55
N GLY A 229 5.86 -11.58 -2.34
CA GLY A 229 6.47 -10.36 -1.85
C GLY A 229 6.01 -9.96 -0.45
N VAL A 230 6.69 -8.97 0.12
CA VAL A 230 6.23 -8.26 1.32
C VAL A 230 5.80 -6.88 0.89
N TYR A 231 4.56 -6.53 1.19
CA TYR A 231 3.97 -5.25 0.85
C TYR A 231 3.58 -4.52 2.12
N TYR A 232 3.78 -3.21 2.13
CA TYR A 232 3.49 -2.38 3.29
C TYR A 232 2.37 -1.38 3.01
N GLY A 233 1.66 -1.03 4.07
CA GLY A 233 0.62 -0.01 4.10
C GLY A 233 0.58 0.68 5.45
N GLN A 234 -0.23 1.72 5.56
CA GLN A 234 -0.40 2.47 6.80
C GLN A 234 -1.86 2.93 6.94
N CYS A 235 -2.26 3.31 8.15
CA CYS A 235 -3.55 3.97 8.33
C CYS A 235 -3.54 5.34 7.63
N ASN A 236 -4.48 5.60 6.72
CA ASN A 236 -4.59 6.87 5.98
C ASN A 236 -5.82 7.72 6.40
N GLN A 237 -6.21 7.63 7.67
CA GLN A 237 -7.26 8.47 8.25
C GLN A 237 -6.94 8.75 9.71
N ILE A 238 -6.93 10.04 10.09
CA ILE A 238 -6.57 10.46 11.45
C ILE A 238 -7.46 9.78 12.50
N CYS A 239 -6.84 8.98 13.38
CA CYS A 239 -7.54 8.11 14.33
C CYS A 239 -7.06 8.25 15.79
N GLY A 240 -6.30 9.29 16.10
CA GLY A 240 -5.84 9.62 17.46
C GLY A 240 -4.32 9.66 17.62
N ILE A 241 -3.85 9.60 18.88
CA ILE A 241 -2.44 9.84 19.23
C ILE A 241 -1.46 8.89 18.54
N ASN A 242 -1.84 7.61 18.38
CA ASN A 242 -0.99 6.61 17.74
C ASN A 242 -1.37 6.34 16.27
N HIS A 243 -1.98 7.31 15.59
CA HIS A 243 -2.38 7.19 14.18
C HIS A 243 -1.24 6.69 13.26
N ALA A 244 0.00 7.17 13.49
CA ALA A 244 1.17 6.78 12.70
C ALA A 244 1.78 5.41 13.09
N PHE A 245 1.24 4.72 14.11
CA PHE A 245 1.84 3.52 14.72
C PHE A 245 0.95 2.27 14.56
N MET A 246 0.11 2.23 13.52
CA MET A 246 -0.71 1.07 13.18
C MET A 246 -0.53 0.66 11.71
N PRO A 247 0.67 0.18 11.34
CA PRO A 247 0.98 -0.17 9.96
C PRO A 247 0.29 -1.46 9.53
N ILE A 248 0.35 -1.70 8.23
CA ILE A 248 -0.16 -2.88 7.56
C ILE A 248 1.04 -3.56 6.90
N LYS A 249 1.23 -4.85 7.17
CA LYS A 249 2.21 -5.70 6.47
C LYS A 249 1.48 -6.88 5.88
N ILE A 250 1.73 -7.13 4.60
CA ILE A 250 1.12 -8.20 3.84
C ILE A 250 2.21 -9.06 3.23
N GLU A 251 2.15 -10.37 3.47
CA GLU A 251 3.04 -11.34 2.85
C GLU A 251 2.25 -12.11 1.78
N ALA A 252 2.56 -11.82 0.51
CA ALA A 252 2.00 -12.58 -0.60
C ALA A 252 2.90 -13.79 -0.88
N VAL A 253 2.32 -14.98 -0.83
CA VAL A 253 3.05 -16.25 -0.91
C VAL A 253 2.45 -17.15 -1.99
N SER A 254 3.16 -18.23 -2.35
CA SER A 254 2.62 -19.25 -3.23
C SER A 254 1.36 -19.90 -2.62
N LYS A 255 0.48 -20.48 -3.45
CA LYS A 255 -0.71 -21.18 -2.94
C LYS A 255 -0.35 -22.33 -1.99
N ASP A 256 0.76 -23.04 -2.26
CA ASP A 256 1.24 -24.12 -1.41
C ASP A 256 1.76 -23.59 -0.05
N ASP A 257 2.51 -22.50 -0.07
CA ASP A 257 3.01 -21.87 1.16
C ASP A 257 1.88 -21.26 1.97
N PHE A 258 0.85 -20.72 1.31
CA PHE A 258 -0.36 -20.25 1.98
C PHE A 258 -1.07 -21.39 2.72
N GLN A 259 -1.19 -22.58 2.12
CA GLN A 259 -1.78 -23.74 2.80
C GLN A 259 -0.94 -24.22 3.99
N ARG A 260 0.40 -24.21 3.85
CA ARG A 260 1.31 -24.51 4.97
C ARG A 260 1.14 -23.51 6.10
N TRP A 261 1.21 -22.22 5.78
CA TRP A 261 0.99 -21.14 6.73
C TRP A 261 -0.36 -21.28 7.41
N LEU A 262 -1.42 -21.59 6.68
CA LEU A 262 -2.76 -21.76 7.24
C LEU A 262 -2.83 -22.90 8.27
N GLY A 263 -2.14 -24.01 8.01
CA GLY A 263 -2.04 -25.13 8.94
C GLY A 263 -1.38 -24.76 10.27
N ASP A 264 -0.38 -23.88 10.22
CA ASP A 264 0.32 -23.38 11.41
C ASP A 264 -0.44 -22.24 12.10
N ALA A 265 -1.02 -21.32 11.33
CA ALA A 265 -1.82 -20.20 11.80
C ALA A 265 -3.04 -20.70 12.58
N LYS A 266 -3.73 -21.74 12.09
CA LYS A 266 -4.85 -22.36 12.81
C LYS A 266 -4.45 -22.91 14.18
N LYS A 267 -3.20 -23.33 14.39
CA LYS A 267 -2.70 -23.78 15.69
C LYS A 267 -2.25 -22.60 16.55
N LYS A 268 -1.54 -21.65 15.95
CA LYS A 268 -0.99 -20.46 16.62
C LYS A 268 -2.10 -19.56 17.17
N PHE A 269 -3.17 -19.39 16.41
CA PHE A 269 -4.28 -18.48 16.70
C PHE A 269 -5.57 -19.22 17.10
N ALA A 270 -5.48 -20.53 17.41
CA ALA A 270 -6.60 -21.21 18.03
C ALA A 270 -6.93 -20.54 19.37
N HIS A 271 -8.14 -20.01 19.50
CA HIS A 271 -8.66 -19.61 20.80
C HIS A 271 -8.67 -20.85 21.72
N LYS A 272 -7.93 -20.81 22.83
CA LYS A 272 -8.30 -21.63 23.99
C LYS A 272 -9.55 -21.00 24.57
N ASP A 273 -10.69 -21.68 24.42
CA ASP A 273 -11.97 -21.31 25.04
C ASP A 273 -11.91 -21.43 26.58
N GLU A 274 -11.07 -20.63 27.24
CA GLU A 274 -11.02 -20.51 28.69
C GLU A 274 -11.00 -19.03 29.11
N GLY A 275 -12.19 -18.44 29.28
CA GLY A 275 -12.45 -17.37 30.26
C GLY A 275 -11.87 -15.97 30.01
N GLY A 276 -11.57 -15.57 28.77
CA GLY A 276 -10.79 -14.36 28.45
C GLY A 276 -11.47 -12.99 28.64
N ASP A 277 -12.80 -12.90 28.77
CA ASP A 277 -13.48 -11.60 28.89
C ASP A 277 -13.21 -10.88 30.21
N ALA A 278 -12.90 -11.62 31.28
CA ALA A 278 -12.63 -11.03 32.59
C ALA A 278 -11.18 -10.50 32.74
N LEU A 279 -10.21 -11.05 32.02
CA LEU A 279 -8.79 -10.66 32.15
C LEU A 279 -8.39 -9.49 31.23
N ARG A 280 -9.00 -9.36 30.03
CA ARG A 280 -8.63 -8.31 29.06
C ARG A 280 -9.04 -6.90 29.51
N VAL A 281 -10.17 -6.78 30.23
CA VAL A 281 -10.64 -5.50 30.78
C VAL A 281 -9.72 -4.98 31.89
N ALA A 282 -9.12 -5.88 32.67
CA ALA A 282 -8.22 -5.49 33.76
C ALA A 282 -6.87 -4.95 33.25
N ALA A 283 -6.32 -5.54 32.17
CA ALA A 283 -5.04 -5.10 31.60
C ALA A 283 -5.14 -3.76 30.85
N ALA A 284 -6.23 -3.55 30.08
CA ALA A 284 -6.48 -2.27 29.39
C ALA A 284 -6.75 -1.11 30.37
N SER A 285 -7.43 -1.39 31.49
CA SER A 285 -7.66 -0.43 32.56
C SER A 285 -6.36 -0.02 33.26
N ALA A 286 -5.46 -0.98 33.50
CA ALA A 286 -4.16 -0.71 34.12
C ALA A 286 -3.23 0.13 33.20
N ALA A 287 -3.21 -0.15 31.90
CA ALA A 287 -2.42 0.61 30.93
C ALA A 287 -2.94 2.06 30.76
N THR A 288 -4.26 2.24 30.78
CA THR A 288 -4.89 3.58 30.69
C THR A 288 -4.58 4.43 31.93
N LYS A 289 -4.54 3.81 33.12
CA LYS A 289 -4.22 4.49 34.37
C LYS A 289 -2.75 4.92 34.45
N ALA A 290 -1.84 4.11 33.89
CA ALA A 290 -0.42 4.45 33.81
C ALA A 290 -0.13 5.61 32.84
N ALA A 291 -0.85 5.69 31.71
CA ALA A 291 -0.73 6.78 30.75
C ALA A 291 -1.26 8.13 31.30
N GLN A 292 -2.26 8.11 32.18
CA GLN A 292 -2.82 9.32 32.80
C GLN A 292 -2.02 9.85 34.00
N SER A 293 -1.14 9.03 34.60
CA SER A 293 -0.32 9.42 35.74
C SER A 293 1.07 9.96 35.37
N ALA A 294 1.44 9.97 34.09
CA ALA A 294 2.71 10.55 33.66
C ALA A 294 2.62 12.10 33.77
N PRO A 295 3.52 12.76 34.52
CA PRO A 295 3.49 14.22 34.62
C PRO A 295 3.81 14.83 33.26
N ALA A 296 2.97 15.77 32.82
CA ALA A 296 3.23 16.58 31.64
C ALA A 296 4.49 17.43 31.90
N GLY A 297 5.59 17.08 31.24
CA GLY A 297 6.83 17.85 31.28
C GLY A 297 6.67 19.12 30.44
N ASN A 298 6.98 20.26 31.06
CA ASN A 298 7.18 21.57 30.41
C ASN A 298 8.37 21.54 29.44
#